data_AF-A0AB74HAP6-F1
#
_entry.id   AF-A0AB74HAP6-F1
#
_cell.length_a   1.000
_cell.length_b   1.000
_cell.length_c   1.000
_cell.angle_alpha   90.00
_cell.angle_beta   90.00
_cell.angle_gamma   90.00
#
_symmetry.space_group_name_H-M   'P 1'
#
loop_
_entity.id
_entity.type
_entity.pdbx_description
1 polymer ?
#
loop_
_entity_poly.entity_id
_entity_poly.type
_entity_poly.pdbx_seq_one_letter_code
_entity_poly.pdbx_strand_id
1 'polypeptide(L)'
;MGAHGQEDWFDEVMPGLDDGRPGGKRRFPWPGRHGKDDGDEAEARTRPRIGVRVGVATVIVTGLMVTAGLTAGMVSANRRERLADASAACERSARTWSAGSAAWGRDRDRIMGSVDLDALRATDPDMAGTLERLSADPVTPAGCTAGGEAATLDADAKRISKAADMLAKRSERLEKAVAKAGQTVGDAESSRARSRLERAVADARGLLAGSTADQYKVPYLYRRLGQLTEQAAGLLDDGSASPADMDRLSQGIDSMVASLASGTR
;
A
#
# COMPACT_ATOMS: atom_id res chain seq x y z
N MET A 1 12.37 33.32 -12.96
CA MET A 1 12.75 32.35 -11.91
C MET A 1 11.49 32.05 -11.14
N GLY A 2 10.73 30.96 -11.29
CA GLY A 2 10.95 29.63 -11.86
C GLY A 2 10.02 28.73 -11.03
N ALA A 3 8.73 28.69 -11.37
CA ALA A 3 7.70 27.93 -10.65
C ALA A 3 7.24 26.77 -11.55
N HIS A 4 8.11 25.80 -11.72
CA HIS A 4 7.83 24.47 -12.25
C HIS A 4 8.70 23.52 -11.43
N GLY A 5 8.11 22.59 -10.67
CA GLY A 5 8.90 21.59 -9.93
C GLY A 5 8.32 21.07 -8.63
N GLN A 6 7.02 20.76 -8.55
CA GLN A 6 6.51 19.96 -7.41
C GLN A 6 5.63 18.76 -7.82
N GLU A 7 5.39 18.57 -9.13
CA GLU A 7 4.47 17.52 -9.60
C GLU A 7 5.20 16.32 -10.27
N ASP A 8 6.52 16.37 -10.48
CA ASP A 8 7.24 15.35 -11.26
C ASP A 8 7.94 14.24 -10.46
N TRP A 9 8.08 14.32 -9.11
CA TRP A 9 8.80 13.23 -8.42
C TRP A 9 8.00 11.92 -8.38
N PHE A 10 6.66 12.00 -8.42
CA PHE A 10 5.79 10.87 -8.10
C PHE A 10 5.66 9.84 -9.24
N ASP A 11 5.95 10.25 -10.48
CA ASP A 11 5.97 9.36 -11.65
C ASP A 11 7.38 8.83 -11.99
N GLU A 12 8.45 9.42 -11.42
CA GLU A 12 9.84 9.02 -11.71
C GLU A 12 10.38 7.90 -10.81
N VAL A 13 9.64 7.48 -9.77
CA VAL A 13 10.08 6.45 -8.81
C VAL A 13 9.29 5.14 -8.94
N MET A 14 9.09 4.66 -10.19
CA MET A 14 8.86 3.26 -10.65
C MET A 14 7.58 3.08 -11.52
N PRO A 15 7.72 2.75 -12.82
CA PRO A 15 6.61 2.36 -13.69
C PRO A 15 6.30 0.85 -13.60
N GLY A 16 5.02 0.50 -13.69
CA GLY A 16 4.56 -0.87 -13.93
C GLY A 16 4.34 -1.72 -12.67
N LEU A 17 3.07 -1.88 -12.28
CA LEU A 17 2.55 -3.01 -11.49
C LEU A 17 1.01 -2.95 -11.55
N ASP A 18 0.47 -3.07 -12.77
CA ASP A 18 -0.89 -3.54 -12.98
C ASP A 18 -0.78 -4.95 -13.54
N ASP A 19 -1.33 -5.93 -12.82
CA ASP A 19 -1.94 -7.15 -13.36
C ASP A 19 -2.70 -7.93 -12.27
N GLY A 20 -3.97 -8.25 -12.53
CA GLY A 20 -4.61 -9.51 -12.12
C GLY A 20 -5.09 -9.75 -10.67
N ARG A 21 -6.30 -9.26 -10.35
CA ARG A 21 -7.33 -9.68 -9.34
C ARG A 21 -7.40 -11.21 -8.98
N PRO A 22 -8.09 -11.71 -7.90
CA PRO A 22 -8.83 -11.07 -6.77
C PRO A 22 -8.39 -11.48 -5.34
N GLY A 23 -8.41 -10.55 -4.38
CA GLY A 23 -8.31 -10.84 -2.94
C GLY A 23 -9.44 -10.16 -2.16
N GLY A 24 -10.04 -10.87 -1.21
CA GLY A 24 -11.35 -10.59 -0.62
C GLY A 24 -11.56 -9.18 -0.07
N LYS A 25 -12.77 -8.65 -0.31
CA LYS A 25 -13.26 -7.38 0.22
C LYS A 25 -13.21 -7.38 1.76
N ARG A 26 -12.18 -6.78 2.35
CA ARG A 26 -12.25 -6.26 3.73
C ARG A 26 -12.82 -4.85 3.64
N ARG A 27 -14.09 -4.73 4.04
CA ARG A 27 -14.86 -3.48 4.09
C ARG A 27 -14.26 -2.57 5.16
N PHE A 28 -13.36 -1.67 4.75
CA PHE A 28 -13.14 -0.43 5.48
C PHE A 28 -14.33 0.51 5.26
N PRO A 29 -14.67 1.38 6.23
CA PRO A 29 -15.83 2.25 6.14
C PRO A 29 -15.50 3.51 5.34
N TRP A 30 -15.18 3.36 4.05
CA TRP A 30 -15.16 4.52 3.14
C TRP A 30 -16.57 4.66 2.52
N PRO A 31 -17.24 5.82 2.65
CA PRO A 31 -18.53 6.05 2.02
C PRO A 31 -18.40 5.96 0.50
N GLY A 32 -19.42 5.37 -0.14
CA GLY A 32 -19.41 4.97 -1.53
C GLY A 32 -19.21 6.09 -2.56
N ARG A 33 -18.58 5.68 -3.67
CA ARG A 33 -18.43 6.36 -4.95
C ARG A 33 -19.80 6.81 -5.48
N HIS A 34 -20.05 8.12 -5.54
CA HIS A 34 -21.17 8.69 -6.31
C HIS A 34 -20.65 9.21 -7.65
N GLY A 35 -21.09 8.57 -8.73
CA GLY A 35 -20.98 9.10 -10.09
C GLY A 35 -21.85 10.33 -10.24
N LYS A 36 -21.33 11.33 -10.94
CA LYS A 36 -22.01 12.58 -11.28
C LYS A 36 -22.68 12.38 -12.64
N ASP A 37 -24.00 12.46 -12.67
CA ASP A 37 -24.80 12.54 -13.90
C ASP A 37 -24.61 13.95 -14.50
N ASP A 38 -24.20 14.00 -15.76
CA ASP A 38 -24.21 15.21 -16.58
C ASP A 38 -25.55 15.26 -17.34
N GLY A 39 -26.44 16.17 -16.92
CA GLY A 39 -27.64 16.52 -17.65
C GLY A 39 -27.58 17.98 -18.08
N ASP A 40 -27.25 18.23 -19.35
CA ASP A 40 -27.42 19.52 -20.00
C ASP A 40 -28.51 19.42 -21.07
N GLU A 41 -29.64 20.07 -20.80
CA GLU A 41 -30.67 20.42 -21.77
C GLU A 41 -30.18 21.57 -22.66
N ALA A 42 -30.35 21.41 -23.98
CA ALA A 42 -30.32 22.53 -24.92
C ALA A 42 -31.60 22.50 -25.75
N GLU A 43 -32.64 23.18 -25.26
CA GLU A 43 -33.78 23.55 -26.10
C GLU A 43 -33.73 25.07 -26.36
N ALA A 44 -33.51 25.42 -27.62
CA ALA A 44 -33.74 26.77 -28.12
C ALA A 44 -34.52 26.67 -29.43
N ARG A 45 -35.78 27.11 -29.41
CA ARG A 45 -36.39 27.99 -30.43
C ARG A 45 -37.90 28.10 -30.22
N THR A 46 -38.36 29.30 -29.89
CA THR A 46 -39.66 29.79 -30.39
C THR A 46 -39.60 31.29 -30.68
N ARG A 47 -40.06 31.68 -31.87
CA ARG A 47 -40.27 33.07 -32.32
C ARG A 47 -41.67 33.54 -31.90
N PRO A 48 -41.87 34.84 -31.57
CA PRO A 48 -43.21 35.34 -31.28
C PRO A 48 -43.92 35.85 -32.54
N ARG A 49 -45.25 35.66 -32.60
CA ARG A 49 -46.15 36.42 -33.47
C ARG A 49 -47.06 37.30 -32.61
N ILE A 50 -47.17 38.54 -33.06
CA ILE A 50 -47.89 39.67 -32.47
C ILE A 50 -49.41 39.45 -32.57
N GLY A 51 -50.15 39.87 -31.53
CA GLY A 51 -51.59 40.03 -31.60
C GLY A 51 -52.22 40.73 -30.38
N VAL A 52 -52.73 41.94 -30.63
CA VAL A 52 -53.87 42.60 -29.96
C VAL A 52 -53.61 43.46 -28.70
N ARG A 53 -54.24 44.65 -28.76
CA ARG A 53 -54.15 45.85 -27.92
C ARG A 53 -55.06 45.77 -26.67
N VAL A 54 -54.72 46.57 -25.64
CA VAL A 54 -55.56 47.58 -24.95
C VAL A 54 -55.29 47.59 -23.44
N GLY A 55 -54.87 48.77 -22.93
CA GLY A 55 -55.00 49.18 -21.54
C GLY A 55 -53.84 48.80 -20.61
N VAL A 56 -53.60 49.62 -19.59
CA VAL A 56 -52.68 49.40 -18.46
C VAL A 56 -51.24 49.90 -18.67
N ALA A 57 -51.07 51.22 -18.79
CA ALA A 57 -49.77 51.88 -18.79
C ALA A 57 -49.16 52.12 -17.38
N THR A 58 -49.81 51.71 -16.29
CA THR A 58 -49.34 52.00 -14.92
C THR A 58 -48.99 50.76 -14.07
N VAL A 59 -49.14 49.54 -14.61
CA VAL A 59 -48.79 48.29 -13.88
C VAL A 59 -47.47 47.68 -14.37
N ILE A 60 -46.98 48.09 -15.54
CA ILE A 60 -45.80 47.47 -16.17
C ILE A 60 -44.50 47.85 -15.45
N VAL A 61 -44.39 49.08 -14.88
CA VAL A 61 -43.16 49.51 -14.18
C VAL A 61 -43.01 48.83 -12.81
N THR A 62 -44.11 48.66 -12.07
CA THR A 62 -44.10 47.93 -10.79
C THR A 62 -43.95 46.42 -11.01
N GLY A 63 -44.58 45.86 -12.05
CA GLY A 63 -44.43 44.46 -12.44
C GLY A 63 -43.02 44.10 -12.88
N LEU A 64 -42.30 44.99 -13.58
CA LEU A 64 -40.89 44.81 -13.95
C LEU A 64 -39.94 44.85 -12.74
N MET A 65 -40.20 45.71 -11.75
CA MET A 65 -39.41 45.73 -10.51
C MET A 65 -39.68 44.52 -9.61
N VAL A 66 -40.92 44.02 -9.57
CA VAL A 66 -41.27 42.80 -8.82
C VAL A 66 -40.73 41.54 -9.49
N THR A 67 -40.77 41.44 -10.83
CA THR A 67 -40.17 40.31 -11.56
C THR A 67 -38.65 40.34 -11.53
N ALA A 68 -38.00 41.51 -11.66
CA ALA A 68 -36.55 41.64 -11.49
C ALA A 68 -36.10 41.38 -10.03
N GLY A 69 -36.91 41.78 -9.04
CA GLY A 69 -36.69 41.45 -7.63
C GLY A 69 -36.84 39.96 -7.32
N LEU A 70 -37.80 39.27 -7.95
CA LEU A 70 -37.99 37.82 -7.85
C LEU A 70 -36.85 37.04 -8.52
N THR A 71 -36.38 37.47 -9.70
CA THR A 71 -35.23 36.81 -10.36
C THR A 71 -33.92 37.07 -9.62
N ALA A 72 -33.68 38.29 -9.13
CA ALA A 72 -32.52 38.59 -8.28
C ALA A 72 -32.57 37.84 -6.94
N GLY A 73 -33.76 37.72 -6.34
CA GLY A 73 -34.01 36.94 -5.14
C GLY A 73 -33.71 35.44 -5.34
N MET A 74 -34.23 34.85 -6.42
CA MET A 74 -33.99 33.44 -6.79
C MET A 74 -32.52 33.16 -7.14
N VAL A 75 -31.84 34.04 -7.87
CA VAL A 75 -30.40 33.90 -8.17
C VAL A 75 -29.56 33.98 -6.89
N SER A 76 -29.93 34.86 -5.95
CA SER A 76 -29.23 34.96 -4.66
C SER A 76 -29.49 33.75 -3.76
N ALA A 77 -30.71 33.19 -3.77
CA ALA A 77 -31.06 31.98 -3.04
C ALA A 77 -30.32 30.76 -3.60
N ASN A 78 -30.36 30.56 -4.92
CA ASN A 78 -29.61 29.51 -5.61
C ASN A 78 -28.09 29.60 -5.37
N ARG A 79 -27.54 30.82 -5.30
CA ARG A 79 -26.12 31.02 -4.95
C ARG A 79 -25.81 30.58 -3.50
N ARG A 80 -26.70 30.88 -2.54
CA ARG A 80 -26.55 30.46 -1.14
C ARG A 80 -26.68 28.95 -0.98
N GLU A 81 -27.62 28.33 -1.66
CA GLU A 81 -27.78 26.87 -1.69
C GLU A 81 -26.52 26.18 -2.23
N ARG A 82 -26.02 26.62 -3.40
CA ARG A 82 -24.77 26.09 -3.98
C ARG A 82 -23.55 26.27 -3.07
N LEU A 83 -23.47 27.39 -2.35
CA LEU A 83 -22.41 27.63 -1.37
C LEU A 83 -22.51 26.67 -0.18
N ALA A 84 -23.72 26.45 0.35
CA ALA A 84 -23.98 25.54 1.45
C ALA A 84 -23.69 24.07 1.06
N ASP A 85 -24.06 23.66 -0.16
CA ASP A 85 -23.75 22.34 -0.68
C ASP A 85 -22.24 22.12 -0.85
N ALA A 86 -21.54 23.13 -1.37
CA ALA A 86 -20.09 23.08 -1.53
C ALA A 86 -19.35 23.03 -0.18
N SER A 87 -19.79 23.81 0.81
CA SER A 87 -19.22 23.76 2.16
C SER A 87 -19.48 22.39 2.82
N ALA A 88 -20.70 21.87 2.72
CA ALA A 88 -21.05 20.56 3.25
C ALA A 88 -20.26 19.42 2.58
N ALA A 89 -20.01 19.51 1.26
CA ALA A 89 -19.16 18.57 0.54
C ALA A 89 -17.71 18.62 1.03
N CYS A 90 -17.14 19.82 1.19
CA CYS A 90 -15.78 19.98 1.69
C CYS A 90 -15.63 19.44 3.13
N GLU A 91 -16.56 19.75 4.03
CA GLU A 91 -16.55 19.24 5.40
C GLU A 91 -16.67 17.71 5.47
N ARG A 92 -17.46 17.11 4.56
CA ARG A 92 -17.54 15.64 4.44
C ARG A 92 -16.20 15.05 4.02
N SER A 93 -15.54 15.63 3.02
CA SER A 93 -14.18 15.22 2.62
C SER A 93 -13.18 15.37 3.78
N ALA A 94 -13.21 16.50 4.50
CA ALA A 94 -12.32 16.76 5.63
C ALA A 94 -12.51 15.75 6.77
N ARG A 95 -13.75 15.41 7.11
CA ARG A 95 -14.07 14.36 8.10
C ARG A 95 -13.59 12.98 7.65
N THR A 96 -13.75 12.68 6.37
CA THR A 96 -13.32 11.41 5.76
C THR A 96 -11.80 11.26 5.82
N TRP A 97 -11.06 12.30 5.44
CA TRP A 97 -9.60 12.37 5.62
C TRP A 97 -9.18 12.23 7.08
N SER A 98 -9.83 12.97 7.99
CA SER A 98 -9.47 12.96 9.42
C SER A 98 -9.68 11.59 10.06
N ALA A 99 -10.78 10.91 9.72
CA ALA A 99 -11.03 9.55 10.18
C ALA A 99 -9.98 8.56 9.66
N GLY A 100 -9.62 8.65 8.38
CA GLY A 100 -8.61 7.78 7.76
C GLY A 100 -7.21 8.01 8.32
N SER A 101 -6.78 9.27 8.42
CA SER A 101 -5.46 9.63 8.97
C SER A 101 -5.35 9.28 10.46
N ALA A 102 -6.40 9.46 11.26
CA ALA A 102 -6.41 9.03 12.66
C ALA A 102 -6.37 7.50 12.84
N ALA A 103 -6.84 6.74 11.85
CA ALA A 103 -6.74 5.28 11.85
C ALA A 103 -5.40 4.77 11.30
N TRP A 104 -4.69 5.58 10.51
CA TRP A 104 -3.46 5.20 9.82
C TRP A 104 -2.39 4.61 10.73
N GLY A 105 -2.08 5.27 11.87
CA GLY A 105 -1.02 4.78 12.76
C GLY A 105 -1.28 3.35 13.25
N ARG A 106 -2.52 3.04 13.64
CA ARG A 106 -2.91 1.68 14.05
C ARG A 106 -2.88 0.70 12.90
N ASP A 107 -3.27 1.13 11.70
CA ASP A 107 -3.24 0.29 10.50
C ASP A 107 -1.80 -0.05 10.10
N ARG A 108 -0.95 0.97 10.00
CA ARG A 108 0.49 0.85 9.80
C ARG A 108 1.12 -0.11 10.80
N ASP A 109 0.90 0.09 12.10
CA ASP A 109 1.53 -0.74 13.13
C ASP A 109 1.06 -2.20 13.04
N ARG A 110 -0.21 -2.42 12.71
CA ARG A 110 -0.76 -3.76 12.45
C ARG A 110 -0.14 -4.42 11.23
N ILE A 111 0.00 -3.68 10.12
CA ILE A 111 0.56 -4.20 8.86
C ILE A 111 2.06 -4.46 9.04
N MET A 112 2.79 -3.53 9.64
CA MET A 112 4.23 -3.61 9.85
C MET A 112 4.63 -4.56 10.96
N GLY A 113 3.73 -4.91 11.88
CA GLY A 113 4.04 -5.69 13.08
C GLY A 113 4.58 -7.09 12.83
N SER A 114 4.41 -7.64 11.62
CA SER A 114 4.97 -8.95 11.23
C SER A 114 6.34 -8.88 10.55
N VAL A 115 6.88 -7.69 10.29
CA VAL A 115 8.13 -7.53 9.55
C VAL A 115 9.30 -7.34 10.50
N ASP A 116 10.30 -8.20 10.39
CA ASP A 116 11.63 -7.95 10.94
C ASP A 116 12.37 -6.97 10.02
N LEU A 117 12.29 -5.68 10.33
CA LEU A 117 12.93 -4.62 9.54
C LEU A 117 14.45 -4.68 9.59
N ASP A 118 15.05 -5.22 10.65
CA ASP A 118 16.51 -5.30 10.76
C ASP A 118 17.03 -6.45 9.88
N ALA A 119 16.37 -7.61 9.91
CA ALA A 119 16.66 -8.71 8.98
C ALA A 119 16.40 -8.31 7.53
N LEU A 120 15.35 -7.53 7.27
CA LEU A 120 15.06 -7.00 5.94
C LEU A 120 16.15 -6.02 5.49
N ARG A 121 16.56 -5.04 6.32
CA ARG A 121 17.63 -4.10 5.95
C ARG A 121 18.95 -4.81 5.64
N ALA A 122 19.25 -5.90 6.36
CA ALA A 122 20.44 -6.71 6.09
C ALA A 122 20.36 -7.51 4.78
N THR A 123 19.16 -7.71 4.24
CA THR A 123 18.90 -8.55 3.06
C THR A 123 18.57 -7.73 1.81
N ASP A 124 17.69 -6.74 1.94
CA ASP A 124 17.20 -5.85 0.90
C ASP A 124 16.94 -4.44 1.49
N PRO A 125 17.94 -3.55 1.49
CA PRO A 125 17.83 -2.21 2.04
C PRO A 125 16.85 -1.31 1.25
N ASP A 126 16.68 -1.54 -0.05
CA ASP A 126 15.80 -0.74 -0.90
C ASP A 126 14.32 -1.04 -0.62
N MET A 127 13.99 -2.32 -0.38
CA MET A 127 12.67 -2.72 0.09
C MET A 127 12.37 -2.14 1.47
N ALA A 128 13.35 -2.18 2.39
CA ALA A 128 13.20 -1.56 3.70
C ALA A 128 12.92 -0.05 3.59
N GLY A 129 13.68 0.68 2.76
CA GLY A 129 13.44 2.10 2.49
C GLY A 129 12.09 2.36 1.82
N THR A 130 11.57 1.41 1.04
CA THR A 130 10.22 1.49 0.47
C THR A 130 9.14 1.32 1.53
N LEU A 131 9.30 0.38 2.47
CA LEU A 131 8.38 0.24 3.61
C LEU A 131 8.39 1.47 4.52
N GLU A 132 9.55 2.06 4.80
CA GLU A 132 9.66 3.30 5.57
C GLU A 132 8.90 4.46 4.89
N ARG A 133 9.12 4.63 3.58
CA ARG A 133 8.39 5.64 2.80
C ARG A 133 6.89 5.37 2.75
N LEU A 134 6.46 4.12 2.66
CA LEU A 134 5.03 3.76 2.63
C LEU A 134 4.38 3.84 4.01
N SER A 135 5.13 3.72 5.11
CA SER A 135 4.62 3.75 6.48
C SER A 135 4.64 5.13 7.15
N ALA A 136 5.39 6.10 6.60
CA ALA A 136 5.47 7.46 7.10
C ALA A 136 4.09 8.13 7.34
N ASP A 137 4.02 9.09 8.26
CA ASP A 137 2.77 9.75 8.58
C ASP A 137 2.19 10.52 7.37
N PRO A 138 0.86 10.47 7.17
CA PRO A 138 0.21 11.14 6.05
C PRO A 138 0.26 12.65 6.21
N VAL A 139 0.60 13.36 5.13
CA VAL A 139 0.58 14.82 5.10
C VAL A 139 -0.86 15.31 5.10
N THR A 140 -1.19 16.20 6.04
CA THR A 140 -2.54 16.78 6.13
C THR A 140 -2.75 17.78 4.98
N PRO A 141 -3.75 17.58 4.11
CA PRO A 141 -4.08 18.54 3.06
C PRO A 141 -4.65 19.82 3.67
N ALA A 142 -4.50 20.95 2.96
CA ALA A 142 -5.18 22.18 3.34
C ALA A 142 -6.70 21.96 3.41
N GLY A 143 -7.31 22.44 4.50
CA GLY A 143 -8.73 22.30 4.80
C GLY A 143 -9.64 23.16 3.92
N CYS A 144 -10.91 23.27 4.33
CA CYS A 144 -11.90 24.07 3.62
C CYS A 144 -11.64 25.57 3.80
N THR A 145 -11.58 26.31 2.69
CA THR A 145 -11.38 27.77 2.72
C THR A 145 -12.57 28.48 3.37
N ALA A 146 -12.34 29.12 4.52
CA ALA A 146 -13.37 29.87 5.23
C ALA A 146 -13.86 31.06 4.40
N GLY A 147 -15.18 31.17 4.20
CA GLY A 147 -15.77 32.25 3.40
C GLY A 147 -15.45 32.16 1.90
N GLY A 148 -14.93 31.03 1.42
CA GLY A 148 -14.65 30.79 0.02
C GLY A 148 -15.92 30.74 -0.84
N GLU A 149 -15.78 31.05 -2.13
CA GLU A 149 -16.86 30.83 -3.09
C GLU A 149 -17.03 29.34 -3.40
N ALA A 150 -18.19 28.96 -3.93
CA ALA A 150 -18.57 27.54 -4.11
C ALA A 150 -17.54 26.77 -4.94
N ALA A 151 -16.92 27.42 -5.93
CA ALA A 151 -15.87 26.82 -6.76
C ALA A 151 -14.61 26.48 -5.94
N THR A 152 -14.19 27.37 -5.03
CA THR A 152 -13.02 27.11 -4.16
C THR A 152 -13.28 25.97 -3.19
N LEU A 153 -14.48 25.90 -2.61
CA LEU A 153 -14.87 24.82 -1.71
C LEU A 153 -14.98 23.47 -2.42
N ASP A 154 -15.47 23.44 -3.66
CA ASP A 154 -15.48 22.22 -4.49
C ASP A 154 -14.06 21.75 -4.82
N ALA A 155 -13.15 22.67 -5.16
CA ALA A 155 -11.74 22.35 -5.38
C ALA A 155 -11.07 21.80 -4.11
N ASP A 156 -11.32 22.43 -2.95
CA ASP A 156 -10.84 21.95 -1.65
C ASP A 156 -11.38 20.55 -1.34
N ALA A 157 -12.69 20.33 -1.54
CA ALA A 157 -13.35 19.05 -1.33
C ALA A 157 -12.72 17.94 -2.18
N LYS A 158 -12.45 18.20 -3.47
CA LYS A 158 -11.78 17.27 -4.40
C LYS A 158 -10.35 16.98 -4.00
N ARG A 159 -9.58 18.00 -3.62
CA ARG A 159 -8.20 17.83 -3.16
C ARG A 159 -8.12 16.95 -1.91
N ILE A 160 -8.98 17.21 -0.93
CA ILE A 160 -9.03 16.43 0.32
C ILE A 160 -9.49 15.00 0.03
N SER A 161 -10.51 14.82 -0.82
CA SER A 161 -10.97 13.49 -1.25
C SER A 161 -9.86 12.70 -1.94
N LYS A 162 -9.12 13.33 -2.87
CA LYS A 162 -7.98 12.71 -3.55
C LYS A 162 -6.90 12.30 -2.56
N ALA A 163 -6.60 13.13 -1.55
CA ALA A 163 -5.67 12.78 -0.49
C ALA A 163 -6.13 11.53 0.29
N ALA A 164 -7.41 11.45 0.65
CA ALA A 164 -7.99 10.29 1.32
C ALA A 164 -7.89 9.01 0.46
N ASP A 165 -8.20 9.10 -0.84
CA ASP A 165 -8.06 7.98 -1.77
C ASP A 165 -6.60 7.52 -1.90
N MET A 166 -5.65 8.45 -1.94
CA MET A 166 -4.23 8.14 -1.99
C MET A 166 -3.75 7.46 -0.70
N LEU A 167 -4.25 7.88 0.47
CA LEU A 167 -3.95 7.21 1.74
C LEU A 167 -4.49 5.78 1.77
N ALA A 168 -5.71 5.56 1.27
CA ALA A 168 -6.28 4.22 1.17
C ALA A 168 -5.45 3.32 0.23
N LYS A 169 -5.05 3.82 -0.95
CA LYS A 169 -4.17 3.09 -1.87
C LYS A 169 -2.80 2.81 -1.27
N ARG A 170 -2.27 3.74 -0.48
CA ARG A 170 -0.99 3.58 0.22
C ARG A 170 -1.05 2.45 1.24
N SER A 171 -2.15 2.32 2.00
CA SER A 171 -2.38 1.17 2.89
C SER A 171 -2.31 -0.16 2.12
N GLU A 172 -3.02 -0.28 0.99
CA GLU A 172 -2.98 -1.49 0.16
C GLU A 172 -1.56 -1.80 -0.37
N ARG A 173 -0.82 -0.76 -0.79
CA ARG A 173 0.58 -0.91 -1.22
C ARG A 173 1.49 -1.33 -0.07
N LEU A 174 1.26 -0.81 1.13
CA LEU A 174 2.00 -1.19 2.33
C LEU A 174 1.77 -2.67 2.66
N GLU A 175 0.52 -3.15 2.62
CA GLU A 175 0.20 -4.57 2.84
C GLU A 175 0.94 -5.49 1.85
N LYS A 176 0.90 -5.16 0.55
CA LYS A 176 1.60 -5.93 -0.48
C LYS A 176 3.11 -5.90 -0.31
N ALA A 177 3.67 -4.72 0.00
CA ALA A 177 5.10 -4.56 0.21
C ALA A 177 5.57 -5.34 1.44
N VAL A 178 4.79 -5.35 2.53
CA VAL A 178 5.08 -6.16 3.71
C VAL A 178 5.06 -7.66 3.40
N ALA A 179 4.05 -8.13 2.67
CA ALA A 179 4.00 -9.54 2.27
C ALA A 179 5.22 -9.95 1.43
N LYS A 180 5.60 -9.10 0.47
CA LYS A 180 6.80 -9.31 -0.35
C LYS A 180 8.08 -9.27 0.48
N ALA A 181 8.21 -8.33 1.40
CA ALA A 181 9.37 -8.22 2.29
C ALA A 181 9.52 -9.46 3.18
N GLY A 182 8.42 -9.97 3.74
CA GLY A 182 8.42 -11.21 4.51
C GLY A 182 8.90 -12.41 3.69
N GLN A 183 8.46 -12.51 2.43
CA GLN A 183 8.94 -13.53 1.50
C GLN A 183 10.45 -13.39 1.22
N THR A 184 10.92 -12.17 0.92
CA THR A 184 12.34 -11.91 0.65
C THR A 184 13.24 -12.31 1.82
N VAL A 185 12.84 -12.01 3.06
CA VAL A 185 13.60 -12.42 4.26
C VAL A 185 13.57 -13.95 4.42
N GLY A 186 12.40 -14.57 4.25
CA GLY A 186 12.26 -16.04 4.36
C GLY A 186 13.06 -16.80 3.30
N ASP A 187 13.08 -16.31 2.07
CA ASP A 187 13.87 -16.89 0.97
C ASP A 187 15.37 -16.75 1.25
N ALA A 188 15.81 -15.59 1.77
CA ALA A 188 17.20 -15.38 2.15
C ALA A 188 17.62 -16.24 3.34
N GLU A 189 16.76 -16.42 4.35
CA GLU A 189 16.99 -17.34 5.46
C GLU A 189 17.13 -18.79 4.97
N SER A 190 16.21 -19.22 4.10
CA SER A 190 16.23 -20.54 3.48
C SER A 190 17.50 -20.79 2.68
N SER A 191 17.93 -19.81 1.88
CA SER A 191 19.17 -19.87 1.12
C SER A 191 20.39 -19.97 2.05
N ARG A 192 20.45 -19.17 3.12
CA ARG A 192 21.55 -19.22 4.10
C ARG A 192 21.60 -20.56 4.83
N ALA A 193 20.47 -21.09 5.27
CA ALA A 193 20.37 -22.39 5.93
C ALA A 193 20.81 -23.53 4.99
N ARG A 194 20.36 -23.47 3.73
CA ARG A 194 20.79 -24.40 2.68
C ARG A 194 22.31 -24.35 2.47
N SER A 195 22.89 -23.16 2.32
CA SER A 195 24.34 -23.00 2.16
C SER A 195 25.15 -23.41 3.40
N ARG A 196 24.57 -23.40 4.60
CA ARG A 196 25.20 -23.98 5.79
C ARG A 196 25.21 -25.49 5.72
N LEU A 197 24.06 -26.10 5.44
CA LEU A 197 23.93 -27.55 5.29
C LEU A 197 24.81 -28.10 4.17
N GLU A 198 24.87 -27.45 3.01
CA GLU A 198 25.74 -27.83 1.88
C GLU A 198 27.22 -27.87 2.30
N ARG A 199 27.67 -26.92 3.12
CA ARG A 199 29.04 -26.88 3.65
C ARG A 199 29.29 -28.01 4.64
N ALA A 200 28.39 -28.22 5.60
CA ALA A 200 28.50 -29.30 6.57
C ALA A 200 28.55 -30.68 5.88
N VAL A 201 27.70 -30.89 4.87
CA VAL A 201 27.69 -32.11 4.04
C VAL A 201 29.01 -32.26 3.27
N ALA A 202 29.55 -31.18 2.71
CA ALA A 202 30.83 -31.21 2.00
C ALA A 202 32.00 -31.57 2.95
N ASP A 203 32.04 -30.97 4.14
CA ASP A 203 33.06 -31.22 5.15
C ASP A 203 32.99 -32.68 5.65
N ALA A 204 31.78 -33.19 5.91
CA ALA A 204 31.57 -34.58 6.29
C ALA A 204 32.00 -35.55 5.18
N ARG A 205 31.65 -35.28 3.91
CA ARG A 205 32.10 -36.09 2.76
C ARG A 205 33.62 -36.08 2.62
N GLY A 206 34.26 -34.93 2.83
CA GLY A 206 35.72 -34.81 2.83
C GLY A 206 36.36 -35.71 3.89
N LEU A 207 35.84 -35.67 5.13
CA LEU A 207 36.31 -36.53 6.22
C LEU A 207 36.11 -38.02 5.89
N LEU A 208 34.92 -38.40 5.40
CA LEU A 208 34.59 -39.78 5.06
C LEU A 208 35.38 -40.32 3.85
N ALA A 209 35.76 -39.47 2.89
CA ALA A 209 36.58 -39.88 1.77
C ALA A 209 38.07 -40.04 2.15
N GLY A 210 38.53 -39.24 3.12
CA GLY A 210 39.93 -39.21 3.57
C GLY A 210 40.27 -40.18 4.70
N SER A 211 39.31 -40.96 5.22
CA SER A 211 39.52 -41.85 6.36
C SER A 211 38.69 -43.12 6.29
N THR A 212 38.97 -44.08 7.18
CA THR A 212 38.19 -45.32 7.33
C THR A 212 37.74 -45.50 8.78
N ALA A 213 36.62 -46.18 9.00
CA ALA A 213 35.97 -46.25 10.32
C ALA A 213 36.87 -46.82 11.44
N ASP A 214 37.79 -47.72 11.08
CA ASP A 214 38.75 -48.38 11.98
C ASP A 214 39.86 -47.45 12.51
N GLN A 215 40.06 -46.29 11.87
CA GLN A 215 41.02 -45.26 12.28
C GLN A 215 40.54 -44.43 13.49
N TYR A 216 39.24 -44.49 13.80
CA TYR A 216 38.65 -43.73 14.91
C TYR A 216 38.44 -44.60 16.15
N LYS A 217 38.53 -43.97 17.34
CA LYS A 217 38.20 -44.63 18.61
C LYS A 217 36.74 -45.09 18.67
N VAL A 218 35.87 -44.45 17.89
CA VAL A 218 34.42 -44.68 17.92
C VAL A 218 33.87 -44.95 16.50
N PRO A 219 34.05 -46.17 15.95
CA PRO A 219 33.69 -46.48 14.56
C PRO A 219 32.18 -46.34 14.23
N TYR A 220 31.30 -46.43 15.24
CA TYR A 220 29.87 -46.26 15.01
C TYR A 220 29.49 -44.81 14.68
N LEU A 221 30.20 -43.82 15.23
CA LEU A 221 29.97 -42.41 14.93
C LEU A 221 30.33 -42.09 13.48
N TYR A 222 31.39 -42.70 12.96
CA TYR A 222 31.76 -42.60 11.55
C TYR A 222 30.64 -43.10 10.62
N ARG A 223 30.08 -44.28 10.89
CA ARG A 223 28.96 -44.81 10.09
C ARG A 223 27.70 -43.95 10.20
N ARG A 224 27.42 -43.44 11.41
CA ARG A 224 26.28 -42.56 11.65
C ARG A 224 26.42 -41.22 10.91
N LEU A 225 27.62 -40.67 10.86
CA LEU A 225 27.93 -39.48 10.07
C LEU A 225 27.68 -39.74 8.58
N GLY A 226 28.10 -40.89 8.05
CA GLY A 226 27.79 -41.29 6.66
C GLY A 226 26.30 -41.29 6.36
N GLN A 227 25.50 -41.96 7.19
CA GLN A 227 24.04 -42.01 7.03
C GLN A 227 23.38 -40.62 7.09
N LEU A 228 23.80 -39.77 8.04
CA LEU A 228 23.26 -38.42 8.18
C LEU A 228 23.68 -37.51 7.02
N THR A 229 24.87 -37.71 6.48
CA THR A 229 25.37 -36.97 5.31
C THR A 229 24.59 -37.33 4.04
N GLU A 230 24.29 -38.62 3.84
CA GLU A 230 23.43 -39.08 2.73
C GLU A 230 22.00 -38.56 2.87
N GLN A 231 21.44 -38.62 4.09
CA GLN A 231 20.10 -38.08 4.36
C GLN A 231 20.02 -36.57 4.09
N ALA A 232 21.01 -35.82 4.57
CA ALA A 232 21.08 -34.37 4.34
C ALA A 232 21.24 -34.02 2.86
N ALA A 233 22.02 -34.80 2.10
CA ALA A 233 22.14 -34.61 0.67
C ALA A 233 20.81 -34.85 -0.06
N GLY A 234 20.08 -35.91 0.28
CA GLY A 234 18.74 -36.16 -0.29
C GLY A 234 17.77 -35.01 0.00
N LEU A 235 17.79 -34.46 1.21
CA LEU A 235 16.94 -33.32 1.57
C LEU A 235 17.30 -32.03 0.81
N LEU A 236 18.59 -31.81 0.54
CA LEU A 236 19.04 -30.68 -0.29
C LEU A 236 18.53 -30.82 -1.73
N ASP A 237 18.57 -32.03 -2.28
CA ASP A 237 18.08 -32.32 -3.65
C ASP A 237 16.57 -32.15 -3.76
N ASP A 238 15.81 -32.61 -2.75
CA ASP A 238 14.35 -32.50 -2.70
C ASP A 238 13.87 -31.05 -2.50
N GLY A 239 14.70 -30.18 -1.93
CA GLY A 239 14.40 -28.75 -1.72
C GLY A 239 13.24 -28.46 -0.77
N SER A 240 12.74 -29.45 -0.04
CA SER A 240 11.52 -29.37 0.78
C SER A 240 11.77 -29.10 2.27
N ALA A 241 13.04 -29.11 2.70
CA ALA A 241 13.39 -28.94 4.10
C ALA A 241 13.18 -27.49 4.58
N SER A 242 12.64 -27.33 5.79
CA SER A 242 12.53 -26.01 6.42
C SER A 242 13.92 -25.47 6.80
N PRO A 243 14.11 -24.13 6.87
CA PRO A 243 15.39 -23.53 7.29
C PRO A 243 15.85 -24.04 8.65
N ALA A 244 14.93 -24.17 9.61
CA ALA A 244 15.23 -24.66 10.95
C ALA A 244 15.70 -26.13 10.96
N ASP A 245 15.12 -26.98 10.10
CA ASP A 245 15.54 -28.38 10.01
C ASP A 245 16.90 -28.50 9.33
N MET A 246 17.15 -27.70 8.28
CA MET A 246 18.46 -27.62 7.64
C MET A 246 19.55 -27.17 8.63
N ASP A 247 19.26 -26.17 9.46
CA ASP A 247 20.20 -25.69 10.47
C ASP A 247 20.48 -26.74 11.56
N ARG A 248 19.46 -27.44 12.05
CA ARG A 248 19.66 -28.54 13.02
C ARG A 248 20.51 -29.67 12.43
N LEU A 249 20.27 -30.03 11.18
CA LEU A 249 21.06 -31.04 10.48
C LEU A 249 22.50 -30.60 10.28
N SER A 250 22.73 -29.36 9.84
CA SER A 250 24.06 -28.78 9.70
C SER A 250 24.83 -28.85 11.03
N GLN A 251 24.22 -28.37 12.12
CA GLN A 251 24.83 -28.40 13.46
C GLN A 251 25.13 -29.82 13.96
N GLY A 252 24.21 -30.77 13.70
CA GLY A 252 24.42 -32.17 14.06
C GLY A 252 25.58 -32.81 13.30
N ILE A 253 25.69 -32.54 11.99
CA ILE A 253 26.81 -32.99 11.15
C ILE A 253 28.12 -32.39 11.65
N ASP A 254 28.18 -31.07 11.83
CA ASP A 254 29.38 -30.36 12.29
C ASP A 254 29.85 -30.88 13.66
N SER A 255 28.92 -31.12 14.59
CA SER A 255 29.23 -31.67 15.91
C SER A 255 29.85 -33.07 15.84
N MET A 256 29.37 -33.93 14.93
CA MET A 256 29.94 -35.28 14.76
C MET A 256 31.29 -35.24 14.05
N VAL A 257 31.46 -34.38 13.04
CA VAL A 257 32.75 -34.14 12.36
C VAL A 257 33.80 -33.70 13.38
N ALA A 258 33.48 -32.70 14.22
CA ALA A 258 34.37 -32.22 15.28
C ALA A 258 34.71 -33.32 16.30
N SER A 259 33.72 -34.11 16.70
CA SER A 259 33.91 -35.23 17.64
C SER A 259 34.86 -36.29 17.08
N LEU A 260 34.71 -36.66 15.80
CA LEU A 260 35.58 -37.61 15.12
C LEU A 260 37.01 -37.06 14.94
N ALA A 261 37.14 -35.79 14.55
CA ALA A 261 38.45 -35.13 14.42
C ALA A 261 39.22 -35.09 15.75
N SER A 262 38.53 -34.90 16.88
CA SER A 262 39.14 -34.92 18.22
C SER A 262 39.43 -36.34 18.76
N GLY A 263 38.79 -37.36 18.19
CA GLY A 263 38.78 -38.75 18.64
C GLY A 263 39.58 -39.72 17.77
N THR A 264 40.52 -39.21 16.97
CA THR A 264 41.48 -40.01 16.20
C THR A 264 42.40 -40.80 17.15
N ARG A 265 42.79 -42.02 16.74
CA ARG A 265 43.67 -42.89 17.53
C ARG A 265 45.11 -42.40 17.55
#